data_AF-A0A0F8XG27-F1
#
_entry.id   AF-A0A0F8XG27-F1
#
_cell.length_a   1.000
_cell.length_b   1.000
_cell.length_c   1.000
_cell.angle_alpha   90.00
_cell.angle_beta   90.00
_cell.angle_gamma   90.00
#
_symmetry.space_group_name_H-M   'P 1'
#
loop_
_entity.id
_entity.type
_entity.pdbx_description
1 polymer ?
#
loop_
_entity_poly.entity_id
_entity_poly.type
_entity_poly.pdbx_seq_one_letter_code
_entity_poly.pdbx_strand_id
1 'polypeptide(L)'
;RVVLPWGGSLPVPKTYKAVDFVAKATAELKRLNKAATRPATTVQSLYLEEAGKWDGASAFALPPALPYAACLHRLGREDLAAQLLAAGGGSQKGLQWALYYYWPPGGVDDAIHAFMVGADREALAILTPLDNFDVKHVPAGSNPRLLLAELKRRRAKGTFAIPPRPLPKGFAQWPIAKRVAYLIDCLEDVGMRQWGAPAGVNLAWADPVAELIAIGDPAVPALIDCVERDTRLTRSVHCWHTWSRRTILSVREPALTAVMSILRVSFFSPGGTGDNFTSREEQDKQAVVKALRAYWKTYGKYPFDERMMKVLKDPRSSSKTLQEAAANIATLGDEDVRGTTAWASRKARTRQGPNPAIAKFKDPTSAEAILAAMD
;
A
#
# COMPACT_ATOMS: atom_id res chain seq x y z
N ARG A 1 -13.27 -9.27 -40.11
CA ARG A 1 -13.27 -8.27 -39.02
C ARG A 1 -12.73 -8.96 -37.79
N VAL A 2 -11.83 -8.35 -37.03
CA VAL A 2 -11.42 -8.89 -35.71
C VAL A 2 -12.33 -8.25 -34.67
N VAL A 3 -12.93 -9.08 -33.81
CA VAL A 3 -13.76 -8.63 -32.68
C VAL A 3 -12.84 -8.46 -31.49
N LEU A 4 -12.85 -7.26 -30.91
CA LEU A 4 -12.02 -6.90 -29.77
C LEU A 4 -12.72 -7.26 -28.46
N PRO A 5 -11.98 -7.46 -27.35
CA PRO A 5 -12.52 -7.93 -26.07
C PRO A 5 -13.62 -7.04 -25.47
N TRP A 6 -13.71 -5.77 -25.89
CA TRP A 6 -14.73 -4.80 -25.45
C TRP A 6 -15.88 -4.62 -26.47
N GLY A 7 -16.08 -5.58 -27.39
CA GLY A 7 -17.24 -5.64 -28.28
C GLY A 7 -17.18 -4.78 -29.55
N GLY A 8 -16.10 -4.02 -29.76
CA GLY A 8 -15.85 -3.32 -31.03
C GLY A 8 -15.32 -4.26 -32.12
N SER A 9 -15.60 -3.97 -33.39
CA SER A 9 -15.05 -4.74 -34.52
C SER A 9 -14.24 -3.85 -35.48
N LEU A 10 -13.02 -4.26 -35.81
CA LEU A 10 -12.19 -3.58 -36.82
C LEU A 10 -12.24 -4.32 -38.17
N PRO A 11 -12.33 -3.61 -39.31
CA PRO A 11 -12.17 -4.22 -40.63
C PRO A 11 -10.75 -4.77 -40.80
N VAL A 12 -10.67 -5.99 -41.30
CA VAL A 12 -9.40 -6.67 -41.62
C VAL A 12 -9.13 -6.42 -43.10
N PRO A 13 -7.98 -5.85 -43.49
CA PRO A 13 -7.61 -5.69 -44.89
C PRO A 13 -7.64 -7.03 -45.61
N LYS A 14 -8.13 -7.05 -46.87
CA LYS A 14 -8.40 -8.28 -47.63
C LYS A 14 -7.15 -9.06 -48.06
N THR A 15 -5.94 -8.54 -47.86
CA THR A 15 -4.70 -9.20 -48.22
C THR A 15 -3.59 -8.89 -47.22
N TYR A 16 -2.96 -9.94 -46.68
CA TYR A 16 -1.70 -9.84 -45.95
C TYR A 16 -0.60 -10.50 -46.78
N LYS A 17 0.54 -9.82 -46.93
CA LYS A 17 1.80 -10.51 -47.21
C LYS A 17 2.43 -10.83 -45.86
N ALA A 18 2.64 -12.11 -45.58
CA ALA A 18 3.51 -12.51 -44.48
C ALA A 18 4.90 -11.94 -44.80
N VAL A 19 5.34 -10.98 -44.00
CA VAL A 19 6.70 -10.46 -44.07
C VAL A 19 7.47 -11.18 -42.98
N ASP A 20 8.49 -11.93 -43.38
CA ASP A 20 9.48 -12.44 -42.45
C ASP A 20 10.29 -11.24 -41.92
N PHE A 21 9.79 -10.72 -40.81
CA PHE A 21 10.32 -9.52 -40.16
C PHE A 21 11.78 -9.71 -39.75
N VAL A 22 12.15 -10.93 -39.34
CA VAL A 22 13.50 -11.29 -38.93
C VAL A 22 14.44 -11.27 -40.15
N ALA A 23 14.02 -11.82 -41.29
CA ALA A 23 14.79 -11.78 -42.52
C ALA A 23 14.99 -10.34 -43.03
N LYS A 24 13.95 -9.52 -42.96
CA LYS A 24 14.00 -8.13 -43.46
C LYS A 24 14.86 -7.22 -42.58
N ALA A 25 14.79 -7.37 -41.26
CA ALA A 25 15.66 -6.66 -40.31
C ALA A 25 17.12 -7.10 -40.45
N THR A 26 17.37 -8.40 -40.66
CA THR A 26 18.71 -8.95 -40.88
C THR A 26 19.34 -8.44 -42.18
N ALA A 27 18.53 -8.29 -43.25
CA ALA A 27 18.98 -7.75 -44.52
C ALA A 27 19.37 -6.27 -44.44
N GLU A 28 18.59 -5.47 -43.70
CA GLU A 28 18.86 -4.04 -43.53
C GLU A 28 20.10 -3.79 -42.66
N LEU A 29 20.29 -4.58 -41.60
CA LEU A 29 21.50 -4.54 -40.79
C LEU A 29 22.75 -4.89 -41.61
N LYS A 30 22.66 -5.90 -42.50
CA LYS A 30 23.74 -6.26 -43.43
C LYS A 30 24.02 -5.16 -44.46
N ARG A 31 22.99 -4.47 -44.96
CA ARG A 31 23.11 -3.35 -45.90
C ARG A 31 23.86 -2.18 -45.26
N LEU A 32 23.52 -1.83 -44.02
CA LEU A 32 24.14 -0.74 -43.27
C LEU A 32 25.59 -1.06 -42.89
N ASN A 33 25.88 -2.31 -42.50
CA ASN A 33 27.25 -2.74 -42.20
C ASN A 33 28.16 -2.77 -43.44
N LYS A 34 27.60 -3.00 -44.64
CA LYS A 34 28.35 -2.97 -45.91
C LYS A 34 28.66 -1.55 -46.40
N ALA A 35 27.94 -0.54 -45.89
CA ALA A 35 28.09 0.87 -46.29
C ALA A 35 29.09 1.67 -45.42
N ALA A 36 29.77 1.02 -44.47
CA ALA A 36 30.67 1.68 -43.53
C ALA A 36 32.07 1.94 -44.12
N THR A 37 32.23 3.04 -44.86
CA THR A 37 33.54 3.70 -45.09
C THR A 37 33.62 5.10 -44.50
N ARG A 38 32.75 5.45 -43.54
CA ARG A 38 32.88 6.68 -42.75
C ARG A 38 32.80 6.39 -41.25
N PRO A 39 33.55 7.14 -40.42
CA PRO A 39 33.65 6.87 -38.99
C PRO A 39 32.30 7.05 -38.32
N ALA A 40 32.08 6.26 -37.27
CA ALA A 40 30.84 6.12 -36.52
C ALA A 40 30.25 7.45 -36.05
N THR A 41 29.43 8.08 -36.89
CA THR A 41 28.28 8.85 -36.41
C THR A 41 27.15 7.85 -36.19
N THR A 42 26.97 7.52 -34.92
CA THR A 42 26.07 6.50 -34.38
C THR A 42 24.63 6.72 -34.85
N VAL A 43 23.88 5.62 -35.00
CA VAL A 43 22.40 5.56 -35.21
C VAL A 43 21.62 6.54 -34.32
N GLN A 44 22.21 6.93 -33.20
CA GLN A 44 21.78 7.95 -32.26
C GLN A 44 21.63 9.37 -32.84
N SER A 45 22.41 9.79 -33.85
CA SER A 45 22.33 11.14 -34.41
C SER A 45 21.11 11.36 -35.31
N LEU A 46 20.68 10.34 -36.06
CA LEU A 46 19.45 10.39 -36.86
C LEU A 46 18.19 10.42 -35.98
N TYR A 47 18.25 9.80 -34.80
CA TYR A 47 17.13 9.77 -33.85
C TYR A 47 16.98 11.09 -33.06
N LEU A 48 18.10 11.77 -32.76
CA LEU A 48 18.09 13.07 -32.06
C LEU A 48 17.61 14.23 -32.95
N GLU A 49 17.83 14.15 -34.27
CA GLU A 49 17.40 15.16 -35.23
C GLU A 49 15.88 15.14 -35.48
N GLU A 50 15.24 13.97 -35.34
CA GLU A 50 13.77 13.84 -35.36
C GLU A 50 13.12 14.15 -34.00
N ALA A 51 13.75 13.73 -32.88
CA ALA A 51 13.22 13.98 -31.53
C ALA A 51 13.29 15.47 -31.12
N GLY A 52 14.21 16.25 -31.68
CA GLY A 52 14.35 17.69 -31.43
C GLY A 52 13.22 18.60 -31.95
N LYS A 53 12.21 18.05 -32.64
CA LYS A 53 11.02 18.80 -33.12
C LYS A 53 9.81 18.72 -32.18
N TRP A 54 9.91 17.98 -31.08
CA TRP A 54 8.90 17.94 -30.02
C TRP A 54 9.30 18.92 -28.92
N ASP A 55 8.57 20.04 -28.83
CA ASP A 55 8.91 21.15 -27.96
C ASP A 55 8.83 20.76 -26.47
N GLY A 56 9.94 20.92 -25.76
CA GLY A 56 10.00 20.97 -24.29
C GLY A 56 9.99 19.67 -23.50
N ALA A 57 10.96 18.77 -23.67
CA ALA A 57 11.39 17.88 -22.57
C ALA A 57 12.85 17.43 -22.74
N SER A 58 13.67 17.82 -21.77
CA SER A 58 15.11 17.54 -21.68
C SER A 58 15.44 16.06 -21.46
N ALA A 59 16.39 15.56 -22.26
CA ALA A 59 17.40 14.52 -22.00
C ALA A 59 17.14 13.46 -20.89
N PHE A 60 16.58 12.30 -21.28
CA PHE A 60 16.82 11.00 -20.64
C PHE A 60 16.93 9.91 -21.72
N ALA A 61 18.12 9.36 -21.95
CA ALA A 61 18.41 8.37 -23.01
C ALA A 61 18.05 6.91 -22.62
N LEU A 62 17.37 6.18 -23.53
CA LEU A 62 16.82 4.81 -23.38
C LEU A 62 17.71 3.67 -23.95
N PRO A 63 17.52 2.37 -23.56
CA PRO A 63 18.20 1.07 -23.89
C PRO A 63 17.61 0.20 -24.97
N PRO A 64 18.35 -0.79 -25.51
CA PRO A 64 18.00 -1.47 -26.74
C PRO A 64 16.97 -2.56 -26.44
N ALA A 65 15.70 -2.18 -26.47
CA ALA A 65 14.78 -2.58 -27.52
C ALA A 65 14.63 -4.08 -27.91
N LEU A 66 15.72 -4.73 -28.31
CA LEU A 66 15.71 -6.00 -29.07
C LEU A 66 15.25 -7.24 -28.27
N PRO A 67 15.85 -7.56 -27.10
CA PRO A 67 15.54 -8.82 -26.40
C PRO A 67 14.13 -8.87 -25.78
N TYR A 68 13.59 -7.70 -25.43
CA TYR A 68 12.30 -7.59 -24.76
C TYR A 68 11.17 -7.68 -25.76
N ALA A 69 11.45 -7.23 -26.98
CA ALA A 69 10.57 -7.51 -28.06
C ALA A 69 10.46 -8.99 -28.40
N ALA A 70 11.58 -9.71 -28.42
CA ALA A 70 11.55 -11.15 -28.66
C ALA A 70 10.69 -11.89 -27.61
N CYS A 71 10.65 -11.39 -26.37
CA CYS A 71 9.82 -11.94 -25.29
C CYS A 71 8.32 -11.62 -25.47
N LEU A 72 8.00 -10.37 -25.85
CA LEU A 72 6.63 -9.95 -26.18
C LEU A 72 6.07 -10.73 -27.38
N HIS A 73 6.89 -10.94 -28.40
CA HIS A 73 6.55 -11.77 -29.56
C HIS A 73 6.21 -13.22 -29.15
N ARG A 74 7.01 -13.85 -28.29
CA ARG A 74 6.79 -15.24 -27.82
C ARG A 74 5.55 -15.42 -26.93
N LEU A 75 5.03 -14.34 -26.34
CA LEU A 75 3.77 -14.27 -25.60
C LEU A 75 2.56 -13.92 -26.50
N GLY A 76 2.74 -13.86 -27.82
CA GLY A 76 1.71 -13.47 -28.79
C GLY A 76 1.48 -11.96 -28.87
N ARG A 77 2.38 -11.15 -28.30
CA ARG A 77 2.36 -9.67 -28.27
C ARG A 77 3.36 -9.10 -29.28
N GLU A 78 3.17 -9.50 -30.54
CA GLU A 78 3.95 -9.13 -31.73
C GLU A 78 4.11 -7.60 -31.91
N ASP A 79 3.11 -6.83 -31.48
CA ASP A 79 3.00 -5.38 -31.59
C ASP A 79 3.95 -4.63 -30.64
N LEU A 80 3.93 -5.02 -29.36
CA LEU A 80 4.82 -4.47 -28.34
C LEU A 80 6.27 -4.88 -28.61
N ALA A 81 6.44 -6.04 -29.23
CA ALA A 81 7.71 -6.48 -29.71
C ALA A 81 8.31 -5.53 -30.76
N ALA A 82 7.59 -5.30 -31.85
CA ALA A 82 8.06 -4.40 -32.89
C ALA A 82 8.34 -2.97 -32.40
N GLN A 83 7.53 -2.46 -31.47
CA GLN A 83 7.70 -1.11 -30.89
C GLN A 83 8.93 -1.01 -29.99
N LEU A 84 9.16 -2.04 -29.17
CA LEU A 84 10.31 -2.05 -28.29
C LEU A 84 11.59 -2.14 -29.11
N LEU A 85 11.64 -3.00 -30.13
CA LEU A 85 12.70 -3.10 -31.14
C LEU A 85 13.05 -1.77 -31.83
N ALA A 86 12.05 -0.91 -32.05
CA ALA A 86 12.24 0.40 -32.68
C ALA A 86 12.90 1.44 -31.76
N ALA A 87 12.90 1.26 -30.43
CA ALA A 87 13.38 2.22 -29.44
C ALA A 87 14.89 2.09 -29.06
N GLY A 88 15.73 1.53 -29.96
CA GLY A 88 17.12 1.06 -29.73
C GLY A 88 18.07 1.92 -28.86
N GLY A 89 18.98 1.28 -28.09
CA GLY A 89 20.26 1.93 -27.70
C GLY A 89 20.89 1.71 -26.30
N GLY A 90 20.60 2.56 -25.32
CA GLY A 90 21.17 2.74 -23.96
C GLY A 90 21.03 1.63 -22.87
N SER A 91 20.71 1.85 -21.60
CA SER A 91 21.08 0.92 -20.47
C SER A 91 20.06 -0.11 -19.90
N GLN A 92 20.40 -1.33 -19.44
CA GLN A 92 19.50 -2.27 -18.70
C GLN A 92 18.45 -1.62 -17.75
N LYS A 93 18.81 -0.50 -17.10
CA LYS A 93 17.92 0.42 -16.37
C LYS A 93 16.70 0.88 -17.16
N GLY A 94 16.83 1.39 -18.39
CA GLY A 94 15.70 1.90 -19.17
C GLY A 94 14.75 0.81 -19.68
N LEU A 95 15.17 -0.45 -19.60
CA LEU A 95 14.45 -1.63 -20.06
C LEU A 95 13.69 -2.26 -18.89
N GLN A 96 14.29 -2.22 -17.69
CA GLN A 96 13.59 -2.36 -16.41
C GLN A 96 12.56 -1.24 -16.21
N TRP A 97 12.91 0.00 -16.54
CA TRP A 97 11.97 1.13 -16.57
C TRP A 97 10.89 0.92 -17.63
N ALA A 98 11.23 0.44 -18.82
CA ALA A 98 10.25 0.18 -19.86
C ALA A 98 9.30 -0.97 -19.47
N LEU A 99 9.77 -2.02 -18.80
CA LEU A 99 8.86 -3.04 -18.26
C LEU A 99 8.07 -2.58 -17.05
N TYR A 100 8.56 -1.63 -16.27
CA TYR A 100 7.84 -1.10 -15.13
C TYR A 100 6.74 -0.09 -15.55
N TYR A 101 7.05 0.78 -16.50
CA TYR A 101 6.11 1.77 -17.06
C TYR A 101 5.24 1.23 -18.20
N TYR A 102 5.74 0.26 -18.97
CA TYR A 102 5.07 -0.33 -20.14
C TYR A 102 4.86 -1.84 -20.01
N TRP A 103 4.86 -2.39 -18.78
CA TRP A 103 3.97 -3.52 -18.50
C TRP A 103 2.61 -3.17 -19.12
N PRO A 104 1.94 -4.06 -19.88
CA PRO A 104 0.77 -3.69 -20.68
C PRO A 104 -0.13 -2.74 -19.88
N PRO A 105 -0.50 -1.55 -20.41
CA PRO A 105 -1.21 -0.54 -19.63
C PRO A 105 -2.35 -1.21 -18.87
N GLY A 106 -2.27 -1.19 -17.54
CA GLY A 106 -3.18 -1.94 -16.68
C GLY A 106 -2.54 -3.07 -15.89
N GLY A 107 -1.58 -3.85 -16.37
CA GLY A 107 -1.31 -5.16 -15.74
C GLY A 107 -0.90 -5.14 -14.25
N VAL A 108 -0.08 -4.20 -13.76
CA VAL A 108 0.16 -4.10 -12.30
C VAL A 108 -1.09 -3.58 -11.57
N ASP A 109 -1.84 -2.68 -12.18
CA ASP A 109 -3.08 -2.09 -11.67
C ASP A 109 -4.19 -3.15 -11.60
N ASP A 110 -4.34 -3.95 -12.65
CA ASP A 110 -5.21 -5.10 -12.81
C ASP A 110 -4.83 -6.19 -11.81
N ALA A 111 -3.53 -6.44 -11.61
CA ALA A 111 -3.09 -7.38 -10.58
C ALA A 111 -3.42 -6.90 -9.17
N ILE A 112 -3.21 -5.61 -8.89
CA ILE A 112 -3.59 -4.99 -7.62
C ILE A 112 -5.11 -5.04 -7.44
N HIS A 113 -5.88 -4.73 -8.48
CA HIS A 113 -7.34 -4.77 -8.45
C HIS A 113 -7.85 -6.19 -8.24
N ALA A 114 -7.32 -7.16 -8.99
CA ALA A 114 -7.64 -8.58 -8.84
C ALA A 114 -7.33 -9.06 -7.42
N PHE A 115 -6.16 -8.70 -6.86
CA PHE A 115 -5.82 -9.01 -5.48
C PHE A 115 -6.77 -8.35 -4.47
N MET A 116 -7.12 -7.07 -4.70
CA MET A 116 -8.07 -6.30 -3.90
C MET A 116 -9.46 -6.95 -3.83
N VAL A 117 -9.91 -7.64 -4.87
CA VAL A 117 -11.22 -8.29 -4.94
C VAL A 117 -11.18 -9.79 -4.66
N GLY A 118 -10.02 -10.35 -4.28
CA GLY A 118 -9.86 -11.78 -4.01
C GLY A 118 -9.68 -12.67 -5.23
N ALA A 119 -9.53 -12.08 -6.43
CA ALA A 119 -9.19 -12.78 -7.66
C ALA A 119 -7.69 -13.14 -7.73
N ASP A 120 -7.20 -13.84 -6.70
CA ASP A 120 -5.76 -14.11 -6.51
C ASP A 120 -5.16 -14.92 -7.68
N ARG A 121 -5.96 -15.75 -8.36
CA ARG A 121 -5.54 -16.47 -9.58
C ARG A 121 -5.17 -15.53 -10.71
N GLU A 122 -6.00 -14.52 -10.95
CA GLU A 122 -5.79 -13.51 -11.98
C GLU A 122 -4.60 -12.62 -11.62
N ALA A 123 -4.56 -12.12 -10.38
CA ALA A 123 -3.44 -11.33 -9.88
C ALA A 123 -2.10 -12.08 -10.04
N LEU A 124 -2.07 -13.37 -9.67
CA LEU A 124 -0.88 -14.19 -9.80
C LEU A 124 -0.53 -14.44 -11.27
N ALA A 125 -1.49 -14.75 -12.13
CA ALA A 125 -1.24 -14.97 -13.56
C ALA A 125 -0.62 -13.72 -14.20
N ILE A 126 -1.12 -12.53 -13.84
CA ILE A 126 -0.57 -11.27 -14.32
C ILE A 126 0.85 -11.06 -13.78
N LEU A 127 1.12 -11.35 -12.51
CA LEU A 127 2.44 -11.05 -11.91
C LEU A 127 3.50 -12.14 -12.13
N THR A 128 3.12 -13.37 -12.49
CA THR A 128 4.04 -14.51 -12.65
C THR A 128 5.24 -14.21 -13.56
N PRO A 129 5.11 -13.50 -14.70
CA PRO A 129 6.28 -13.26 -15.53
C PRO A 129 7.36 -12.40 -14.84
N LEU A 130 7.04 -11.66 -13.76
CA LEU A 130 8.00 -10.91 -12.95
C LEU A 130 9.00 -11.79 -12.20
N ASP A 131 8.72 -13.08 -11.99
CA ASP A 131 9.69 -14.01 -11.38
C ASP A 131 11.00 -14.08 -12.18
N ASN A 132 10.92 -13.83 -13.49
CA ASN A 132 12.06 -13.93 -14.40
C ASN A 132 12.85 -12.61 -14.55
N PHE A 133 12.42 -11.53 -13.90
CA PHE A 133 13.05 -10.21 -14.07
C PHE A 133 13.68 -9.72 -12.77
N ASP A 134 15.00 -9.49 -12.78
CA ASP A 134 15.70 -8.85 -11.66
C ASP A 134 15.50 -7.32 -11.68
N VAL A 135 14.46 -6.83 -11.02
CA VAL A 135 14.16 -5.39 -10.96
C VAL A 135 14.59 -4.84 -9.59
N LYS A 136 15.83 -4.37 -9.50
CA LYS A 136 16.42 -3.78 -8.29
C LYS A 136 15.90 -2.37 -7.96
N HIS A 137 15.06 -1.78 -8.81
CA HIS A 137 14.73 -0.35 -8.77
C HIS A 137 13.23 -0.01 -8.77
N VAL A 138 12.37 -0.91 -8.29
CA VAL A 138 10.94 -0.59 -8.12
C VAL A 138 10.74 0.25 -6.85
N PRO A 139 10.05 1.41 -6.90
CA PRO A 139 9.66 2.16 -5.71
C PRO A 139 8.90 1.29 -4.69
N ALA A 140 9.23 1.42 -3.41
CA ALA A 140 8.78 0.50 -2.35
C ALA A 140 7.25 0.33 -2.22
N GLY A 141 6.46 1.36 -2.51
CA GLY A 141 5.00 1.35 -2.31
C GLY A 141 4.23 0.48 -3.30
N SER A 142 4.59 0.52 -4.58
CA SER A 142 3.88 -0.20 -5.66
C SER A 142 4.61 -1.49 -6.04
N ASN A 143 5.34 -2.11 -5.11
CA ASN A 143 6.28 -3.18 -5.44
C ASN A 143 5.54 -4.47 -5.84
N PRO A 144 5.45 -4.80 -7.15
CA PRO A 144 4.67 -5.93 -7.61
C PRO A 144 5.29 -7.27 -7.17
N ARG A 145 6.57 -7.27 -6.75
CA ARG A 145 7.21 -8.45 -6.13
C ARG A 145 6.70 -8.71 -4.73
N LEU A 146 6.39 -7.68 -3.95
CA LEU A 146 5.78 -7.88 -2.63
C LEU A 146 4.40 -8.52 -2.79
N LEU A 147 3.61 -8.04 -3.75
CA LEU A 147 2.32 -8.66 -4.08
C LEU A 147 2.48 -10.10 -4.59
N LEU A 148 3.45 -10.36 -5.48
CA LEU A 148 3.73 -11.70 -5.97
C LEU A 148 4.14 -12.66 -4.83
N ALA A 149 5.03 -12.23 -3.94
CA ALA A 149 5.45 -12.99 -2.76
C ALA A 149 4.27 -13.27 -1.82
N GLU A 150 3.40 -12.28 -1.61
CA GLU A 150 2.19 -12.41 -0.82
C GLU A 150 1.21 -13.42 -1.42
N LEU A 151 0.96 -13.38 -2.74
CA LEU A 151 0.11 -14.34 -3.44
C LEU A 151 0.66 -15.77 -3.32
N LYS A 152 1.98 -15.93 -3.44
CA LYS A 152 2.66 -17.22 -3.21
C LYS A 152 2.50 -17.70 -1.77
N ARG A 153 2.67 -16.81 -0.78
CA ARG A 153 2.45 -17.12 0.64
C ARG A 153 1.02 -17.60 0.89
N ARG A 154 0.02 -16.88 0.39
CA ARG A 154 -1.40 -17.27 0.53
C ARG A 154 -1.67 -18.62 -0.11
N ARG A 155 -1.08 -18.90 -1.28
CA ARG A 155 -1.18 -20.21 -1.94
C ARG A 155 -0.60 -21.31 -1.06
N ALA A 156 0.59 -21.11 -0.49
CA ALA A 156 1.21 -22.09 0.40
C ALA A 156 0.43 -22.28 1.71
N LYS A 157 -0.14 -21.21 2.29
CA LYS A 157 -0.98 -21.25 3.50
C LYS A 157 -2.35 -21.88 3.25
N GLY A 158 -2.78 -22.00 1.99
CA GLY A 158 -4.14 -22.43 1.64
C GLY A 158 -5.20 -21.35 1.87
N THR A 159 -4.83 -20.06 1.85
CA THR A 159 -5.73 -18.90 1.95
C THR A 159 -5.93 -18.18 0.61
N PHE A 160 -5.46 -18.79 -0.49
CA PHE A 160 -5.47 -18.22 -1.83
C PHE A 160 -6.86 -18.31 -2.49
N ALA A 161 -7.33 -17.18 -3.02
CA ALA A 161 -8.66 -17.01 -3.62
C ALA A 161 -9.81 -17.37 -2.67
N ILE A 162 -9.57 -17.23 -1.36
CA ILE A 162 -10.58 -17.43 -0.32
C ILE A 162 -11.15 -16.06 0.07
N PRO A 163 -12.50 -15.92 0.15
CA PRO A 163 -13.12 -14.69 0.61
C PRO A 163 -12.79 -14.41 2.08
N PRO A 164 -12.97 -13.17 2.56
CA PRO A 164 -12.79 -12.84 3.96
C PRO A 164 -13.57 -13.80 4.87
N ARG A 165 -12.90 -14.24 5.94
CA ARG A 165 -13.47 -15.24 6.86
C ARG A 165 -14.53 -14.58 7.74
N PRO A 166 -15.75 -15.12 7.82
CA PRO A 166 -16.74 -14.64 8.78
C PRO A 166 -16.31 -14.96 10.22
N LEU A 167 -16.95 -14.31 11.19
CA LEU A 167 -16.78 -14.69 12.59
C LEU A 167 -17.32 -16.11 12.82
N PRO A 168 -16.56 -16.99 13.50
CA PRO A 168 -17.01 -18.34 13.80
C PRO A 168 -18.25 -18.37 14.69
N LYS A 169 -19.07 -19.41 14.57
CA LYS A 169 -20.18 -19.63 15.52
C LYS A 169 -19.63 -19.75 16.94
N GLY A 170 -20.27 -19.04 17.88
CA GLY A 170 -19.86 -19.02 19.28
C GLY A 170 -18.60 -18.20 19.56
N PHE A 171 -18.15 -17.34 18.63
CA PHE A 171 -16.93 -16.53 18.78
C PHE A 171 -16.93 -15.69 20.06
N ALA A 172 -18.06 -15.13 20.46
CA ALA A 172 -18.18 -14.32 21.67
C ALA A 172 -17.86 -15.10 22.96
N GLN A 173 -18.08 -16.42 22.96
CA GLN A 173 -17.81 -17.31 24.10
C GLN A 173 -16.38 -17.84 24.13
N TRP A 174 -15.56 -17.57 23.12
CA TRP A 174 -14.18 -18.01 23.10
C TRP A 174 -13.34 -17.26 24.15
N PRO A 175 -12.28 -17.89 24.70
CA PRO A 175 -11.31 -17.19 25.52
C PRO A 175 -10.75 -15.96 24.78
N ILE A 176 -10.59 -14.83 25.49
CA ILE A 176 -10.15 -13.55 24.89
C ILE A 176 -8.86 -13.72 24.07
N ALA A 177 -7.85 -14.41 24.59
CA ALA A 177 -6.60 -14.67 23.88
C ALA A 177 -6.83 -15.39 22.53
N LYS A 178 -7.75 -16.36 22.50
CA LYS A 178 -8.12 -17.09 21.28
C LYS A 178 -8.86 -16.18 20.29
N ARG A 179 -9.74 -15.30 20.78
CA ARG A 179 -10.43 -14.30 19.97
C ARG A 179 -9.44 -13.35 19.33
N VAL A 180 -8.53 -12.77 20.12
CA VAL A 180 -7.50 -11.83 19.65
C VAL A 180 -6.60 -12.49 18.60
N ALA A 181 -6.10 -13.70 18.85
CA ALA A 181 -5.26 -14.42 17.90
C ALA A 181 -5.99 -14.68 16.57
N TYR A 182 -7.26 -15.09 16.61
CA TYR A 182 -8.09 -15.30 15.42
C TYR A 182 -8.27 -14.00 14.62
N LEU A 183 -8.60 -12.89 15.29
CA LEU A 183 -8.82 -11.60 14.62
C LEU A 183 -7.53 -11.06 14.00
N ILE A 184 -6.39 -11.20 14.68
CA ILE A 184 -5.06 -10.85 14.14
C ILE A 184 -4.74 -11.70 12.89
N ASP A 185 -5.07 -12.99 12.91
CA ASP A 185 -4.90 -13.83 11.73
C ASP A 185 -5.81 -13.38 10.57
N CYS A 186 -7.02 -12.86 10.87
CA CYS A 186 -7.96 -12.31 9.89
C CYS A 186 -7.57 -10.95 9.32
N LEU A 187 -6.60 -10.23 9.91
CA LEU A 187 -6.19 -8.92 9.40
C LEU A 187 -5.65 -8.94 7.97
N GLU A 188 -5.08 -10.07 7.52
CA GLU A 188 -4.64 -10.22 6.14
C GLU A 188 -5.81 -10.11 5.13
N ASP A 189 -7.04 -10.37 5.55
CA ASP A 189 -8.22 -10.34 4.68
C ASP A 189 -8.90 -8.97 4.64
N VAL A 190 -8.39 -7.98 5.40
CA VAL A 190 -8.95 -6.61 5.43
C VAL A 190 -8.84 -5.96 4.05
N GLY A 191 -9.99 -5.70 3.43
CA GLY A 191 -10.11 -5.17 2.07
C GLY A 191 -10.86 -3.83 1.98
N MET A 192 -10.60 -2.91 2.91
CA MET A 192 -11.23 -1.59 2.93
C MET A 192 -10.82 -0.76 1.71
N ARG A 193 -11.80 -0.04 1.16
CA ARG A 193 -11.60 0.86 0.02
C ARG A 193 -11.33 2.28 0.50
N GLN A 194 -10.48 2.97 -0.23
CA GLN A 194 -10.28 4.41 -0.07
C GLN A 194 -11.49 5.18 -0.61
N TRP A 195 -11.95 6.20 0.12
CA TRP A 195 -13.20 6.94 -0.19
C TRP A 195 -13.05 8.09 -1.20
N GLY A 196 -11.90 8.21 -1.86
CA GLY A 196 -11.59 9.28 -2.81
C GLY A 196 -10.09 9.35 -3.11
N ALA A 197 -9.68 10.12 -4.12
CA ALA A 197 -8.26 10.31 -4.46
C ALA A 197 -7.97 11.83 -4.54
N PRO A 198 -7.54 12.46 -3.43
CA PRO A 198 -6.94 11.85 -2.23
C PRO A 198 -8.00 11.54 -1.15
N ALA A 199 -7.79 10.47 -0.38
CA ALA A 199 -8.51 10.19 0.86
C ALA A 199 -7.77 9.11 1.67
N GLY A 200 -8.28 8.77 2.86
CA GLY A 200 -7.76 7.67 3.65
C GLY A 200 -8.47 6.34 3.38
N VAL A 201 -7.82 5.26 3.81
CA VAL A 201 -8.43 3.94 3.98
C VAL A 201 -8.88 3.81 5.43
N ASN A 202 -10.18 3.74 5.66
CA ASN A 202 -10.72 3.61 7.02
C ASN A 202 -10.69 2.13 7.47
N LEU A 203 -9.55 1.71 8.02
CA LEU A 203 -9.31 0.33 8.42
C LEU A 203 -10.09 -0.10 9.67
N ALA A 204 -10.49 0.86 10.51
CA ALA A 204 -11.17 0.57 11.76
C ALA A 204 -12.58 0.00 11.57
N TRP A 205 -13.16 0.19 10.38
CA TRP A 205 -14.49 -0.30 10.03
C TRP A 205 -14.47 -1.73 9.50
N ALA A 206 -13.29 -2.30 9.30
CA ALA A 206 -13.21 -3.72 8.99
C ALA A 206 -13.59 -4.52 10.24
N ASP A 207 -14.51 -5.47 10.08
CA ASP A 207 -15.01 -6.33 11.17
C ASP A 207 -13.91 -6.84 12.13
N PRO A 208 -12.78 -7.42 11.65
CA PRO A 208 -11.76 -7.91 12.59
C PRO A 208 -11.10 -6.78 13.40
N VAL A 209 -10.98 -5.58 12.84
CA VAL A 209 -10.40 -4.41 13.51
C VAL A 209 -11.39 -3.83 14.52
N ALA A 210 -12.66 -3.70 14.15
CA ALA A 210 -13.71 -3.24 15.05
C ALA A 210 -13.85 -4.17 16.27
N GLU A 211 -13.81 -5.48 16.06
CA GLU A 211 -13.85 -6.48 17.13
C GLU A 211 -12.59 -6.42 18.03
N LEU A 212 -11.41 -6.20 17.46
CA LEU A 212 -10.18 -5.98 18.25
C LEU A 212 -10.28 -4.73 19.13
N ILE A 213 -10.84 -3.64 18.59
CA ILE A 213 -11.10 -2.40 19.35
C ILE A 213 -12.11 -2.66 20.47
N ALA A 214 -13.17 -3.40 20.20
CA ALA A 214 -14.20 -3.74 21.18
C ALA A 214 -13.68 -4.63 22.31
N ILE A 215 -12.70 -5.51 22.05
CA ILE A 215 -12.01 -6.28 23.10
C ILE A 215 -11.24 -5.36 24.05
N GLY A 216 -10.64 -4.28 23.52
CA GLY A 216 -9.95 -3.27 24.31
C GLY A 216 -8.57 -3.71 24.82
N ASP A 217 -8.22 -3.25 26.02
CA ASP A 217 -6.92 -3.44 26.66
C ASP A 217 -6.31 -4.86 26.59
N PRO A 218 -7.09 -5.94 26.79
CA PRO A 218 -6.57 -7.31 26.65
C PRO A 218 -5.97 -7.65 25.27
N ALA A 219 -6.35 -6.95 24.20
CA ALA A 219 -5.79 -7.16 22.86
C ALA A 219 -4.45 -6.46 22.65
N VAL A 220 -4.14 -5.42 23.44
CA VAL A 220 -3.01 -4.50 23.20
C VAL A 220 -1.66 -5.23 23.11
N PRO A 221 -1.28 -6.17 24.00
CA PRO A 221 0.02 -6.84 23.90
C PRO A 221 0.24 -7.53 22.55
N ALA A 222 -0.75 -8.31 22.10
CA ALA A 222 -0.68 -9.05 20.84
C ALA A 222 -0.74 -8.12 19.62
N LEU A 223 -1.46 -7.01 19.71
CA LEU A 223 -1.47 -5.98 18.66
C LEU A 223 -0.09 -5.32 18.50
N ILE A 224 0.60 -5.00 19.60
CA ILE A 224 1.96 -4.43 19.51
C ILE A 224 2.92 -5.47 18.90
N ASP A 225 2.83 -6.75 19.29
CA ASP A 225 3.61 -7.83 18.66
C ASP A 225 3.34 -7.90 17.14
N CYS A 226 2.08 -7.75 16.74
CA CYS A 226 1.67 -7.73 15.33
C CYS A 226 2.26 -6.54 14.57
N VAL A 227 2.23 -5.33 15.15
CA VAL A 227 2.82 -4.13 14.54
C VAL A 227 4.34 -4.28 14.38
N GLU A 228 5.01 -4.94 15.33
CA GLU A 228 6.46 -5.14 15.32
C GLU A 228 6.92 -6.15 14.26
N ARG A 229 6.19 -7.26 14.11
CA ARG A 229 6.73 -8.46 13.43
C ARG A 229 5.98 -8.90 12.19
N ASP A 230 4.70 -8.54 12.04
CA ASP A 230 3.88 -9.08 10.95
C ASP A 230 4.35 -8.54 9.59
N THR A 231 4.57 -9.41 8.62
CA THR A 231 5.05 -9.05 7.27
C THR A 231 4.00 -9.28 6.19
N ARG A 232 2.81 -9.76 6.56
CA ARG A 232 1.71 -10.07 5.63
C ARG A 232 1.12 -8.77 5.08
N LEU A 233 0.54 -8.88 3.89
CA LEU A 233 -0.25 -7.79 3.31
C LEU A 233 -1.74 -7.99 3.57
N THR A 234 -2.46 -6.88 3.69
CA THR A 234 -3.92 -6.84 3.64
C THR A 234 -4.39 -6.84 2.18
N ARG A 235 -5.71 -6.87 1.93
CA ARG A 235 -6.31 -6.61 0.60
C ARG A 235 -6.63 -5.13 0.36
N SER A 236 -6.22 -4.25 1.28
CA SER A 236 -6.51 -2.83 1.23
C SER A 236 -5.38 -2.08 0.53
N VAL A 237 -5.74 -1.13 -0.33
CA VAL A 237 -4.78 -0.34 -1.10
C VAL A 237 -5.04 1.12 -0.83
N HIS A 238 -3.98 1.82 -0.42
CA HIS A 238 -3.95 3.26 -0.31
C HIS A 238 -3.29 3.82 -1.57
N CYS A 239 -3.95 4.77 -2.23
CA CYS A 239 -3.46 5.44 -3.40
C CYS A 239 -3.40 6.96 -3.18
N TRP A 240 -2.34 7.57 -3.70
CA TRP A 240 -2.25 9.01 -3.80
C TRP A 240 -3.00 9.52 -5.03
N HIS A 241 -2.97 10.84 -5.28
CA HIS A 241 -3.62 11.45 -6.45
C HIS A 241 -3.34 10.67 -7.74
N THR A 242 -4.36 10.61 -8.60
CA THR A 242 -4.32 10.01 -9.95
C THR A 242 -3.83 8.55 -9.99
N TRP A 243 -3.89 7.80 -8.89
CA TRP A 243 -3.41 6.42 -8.78
C TRP A 243 -1.89 6.26 -9.02
N SER A 244 -1.16 7.37 -9.05
CA SER A 244 0.27 7.45 -9.39
C SER A 244 1.18 6.78 -8.35
N ARG A 245 0.75 6.74 -7.09
CA ARG A 245 1.40 5.98 -6.01
C ARG A 245 0.36 5.10 -5.37
N ARG A 246 0.67 3.80 -5.27
CA ARG A 246 -0.18 2.81 -4.62
C ARG A 246 0.63 2.15 -3.54
N THR A 247 -0.03 1.76 -2.48
CA THR A 247 0.58 1.01 -1.38
C THR A 247 -0.43 -0.02 -0.94
N ILE A 248 -0.09 -1.28 -1.15
CA ILE A 248 -0.83 -2.39 -0.54
C ILE A 248 -0.48 -2.36 0.94
N LEU A 249 -1.48 -2.10 1.77
CA LEU A 249 -1.26 -1.88 3.20
C LEU A 249 -0.86 -3.20 3.87
N SER A 250 0.18 -3.17 4.69
CA SER A 250 0.60 -4.30 5.50
C SER A 250 -0.38 -4.57 6.64
N VAL A 251 -0.38 -5.79 7.19
CA VAL A 251 -1.19 -6.15 8.37
C VAL A 251 -0.84 -5.30 9.61
N ARG A 252 0.36 -4.70 9.64
CA ARG A 252 0.76 -3.77 10.69
C ARG A 252 -0.15 -2.53 10.75
N GLU A 253 -0.74 -2.11 9.63
CA GLU A 253 -1.63 -0.94 9.54
C GLU A 253 -2.94 -1.09 10.33
N PRO A 254 -3.78 -2.12 10.08
CA PRO A 254 -4.98 -2.32 10.87
C PRO A 254 -4.66 -2.66 12.33
N ALA A 255 -3.53 -3.34 12.61
CA ALA A 255 -3.10 -3.57 13.99
C ALA A 255 -2.74 -2.25 14.71
N LEU A 256 -2.03 -1.35 14.03
CA LEU A 256 -1.70 -0.02 14.56
C LEU A 256 -2.95 0.84 14.75
N THR A 257 -3.88 0.80 13.79
CA THR A 257 -5.20 1.44 13.88
C THR A 257 -5.95 0.96 15.12
N ALA A 258 -6.00 -0.35 15.36
CA ALA A 258 -6.66 -0.92 16.53
C ALA A 258 -6.01 -0.46 17.83
N VAL A 259 -4.68 -0.59 17.98
CA VAL A 259 -4.00 -0.23 19.24
C VAL A 259 -4.09 1.27 19.53
N MET A 260 -3.96 2.14 18.52
CA MET A 260 -4.13 3.59 18.71
C MET A 260 -5.56 3.95 19.12
N SER A 261 -6.56 3.23 18.60
CA SER A 261 -7.97 3.45 18.95
C SER A 261 -8.32 2.95 20.36
N ILE A 262 -7.80 1.78 20.77
CA ILE A 262 -7.95 1.24 22.13
C ILE A 262 -7.29 2.16 23.16
N LEU A 263 -6.05 2.59 22.88
CA LEU A 263 -5.31 3.47 23.78
C LEU A 263 -5.75 4.93 23.70
N ARG A 264 -6.46 5.32 22.62
CA ARG A 264 -6.78 6.69 22.20
C ARG A 264 -5.56 7.61 22.16
N VAL A 265 -4.39 7.08 21.85
CA VAL A 265 -3.12 7.83 21.77
C VAL A 265 -2.56 7.73 20.35
N SER A 266 -2.17 8.87 19.80
CA SER A 266 -1.62 8.94 18.45
C SER A 266 -0.13 8.63 18.46
N PHE A 267 0.25 7.39 18.15
CA PHE A 267 1.65 7.00 17.98
C PHE A 267 2.17 7.22 16.56
N PHE A 268 1.25 7.31 15.61
CA PHE A 268 1.52 7.63 14.22
C PHE A 268 0.52 8.69 13.75
N SER A 269 0.98 9.57 12.87
CA SER A 269 0.11 10.51 12.16
C SER A 269 0.65 10.67 10.74
N PRO A 270 -0.20 10.54 9.71
CA PRO A 270 0.26 10.71 8.34
C PRO A 270 0.72 12.17 8.14
N GLY A 271 1.91 12.34 7.55
CA GLY A 271 2.47 13.66 7.23
C GLY A 271 1.78 14.33 6.03
N GLY A 272 0.92 13.61 5.32
CA GLY A 272 0.16 14.11 4.18
C GLY A 272 -0.74 13.04 3.57
N THR A 273 -1.48 13.39 2.52
CA THR A 273 -2.50 12.52 1.90
C THR A 273 -1.96 11.27 1.21
N GLY A 274 -0.65 11.21 0.94
CA GLY A 274 0.01 10.02 0.37
C GLY A 274 0.77 9.19 1.41
N ASP A 275 0.81 9.63 2.67
CA ASP A 275 1.58 8.98 3.72
C ASP A 275 0.76 7.91 4.45
N ASN A 276 1.44 6.83 4.84
CA ASN A 276 0.88 5.71 5.56
C ASN A 276 2.01 4.95 6.28
N PHE A 277 1.67 4.19 7.32
CA PHE A 277 2.65 3.47 8.12
C PHE A 277 3.41 2.41 7.32
N THR A 278 2.77 1.76 6.34
CA THR A 278 3.41 0.74 5.48
C THR A 278 4.56 1.32 4.66
N SER A 279 4.40 2.53 4.14
CA SER A 279 5.42 3.22 3.33
C SER A 279 6.56 3.84 4.14
N ARG A 280 6.49 3.86 5.48
CA ARG A 280 7.57 4.38 6.31
C ARG A 280 8.79 3.46 6.31
N GLU A 281 9.96 4.05 6.55
CA GLU A 281 11.20 3.31 6.75
C GLU A 281 11.10 2.41 7.99
N GLU A 282 11.84 1.30 8.02
CA GLU A 282 11.76 0.36 9.12
C GLU A 282 12.19 0.99 10.46
N GLN A 283 13.16 1.91 10.45
CA GLN A 283 13.55 2.65 11.65
C GLN A 283 12.39 3.46 12.25
N ASP A 284 11.59 4.13 11.43
CA ASP A 284 10.42 4.87 11.88
C ASP A 284 9.35 3.93 12.47
N LYS A 285 9.13 2.78 11.83
CA LYS A 285 8.21 1.74 12.34
C LYS A 285 8.66 1.22 13.70
N GLN A 286 9.95 0.97 13.88
CA GLN A 286 10.53 0.53 15.15
C GLN A 286 10.45 1.61 16.23
N ALA A 287 10.56 2.89 15.88
CA ALA A 287 10.34 3.99 16.82
C ALA A 287 8.90 4.01 17.34
N VAL A 288 7.90 3.81 16.46
CA VAL A 288 6.48 3.68 16.84
C VAL A 288 6.27 2.48 17.78
N VAL A 289 6.82 1.31 17.45
CA VAL A 289 6.74 0.11 18.30
C VAL A 289 7.36 0.35 19.67
N LYS A 290 8.55 0.96 19.72
CA LYS A 290 9.23 1.29 20.98
C LYS A 290 8.38 2.22 21.84
N ALA A 291 7.76 3.24 21.23
CA ALA A 291 6.86 4.16 21.93
C ALA A 291 5.61 3.44 22.46
N LEU A 292 4.99 2.56 21.66
CA LEU A 292 3.86 1.73 22.09
C LEU A 292 4.21 0.85 23.30
N ARG A 293 5.35 0.15 23.26
CA ARG A 293 5.82 -0.68 24.37
C ARG A 293 6.09 0.13 25.63
N ALA A 294 6.75 1.28 25.49
CA ALA A 294 7.06 2.16 26.62
C ALA A 294 5.78 2.70 27.26
N TYR A 295 4.82 3.13 26.44
CA TYR A 295 3.52 3.58 26.91
C TYR A 295 2.76 2.47 27.64
N TRP A 296 2.64 1.29 27.01
CA TRP A 296 1.92 0.16 27.61
C TRP A 296 2.55 -0.32 28.91
N LYS A 297 3.88 -0.39 28.99
CA LYS A 297 4.59 -0.72 30.23
C LYS A 297 4.30 0.28 31.36
N THR A 298 4.21 1.56 31.03
CA THR A 298 4.03 2.64 32.01
C THR A 298 2.57 2.75 32.47
N TYR A 299 1.64 2.70 31.52
CA TYR A 299 0.24 3.06 31.75
C TYR A 299 -0.74 1.89 31.62
N GLY A 300 -0.39 0.80 30.93
CA GLY A 300 -1.32 -0.28 30.56
C GLY A 300 -1.96 -1.03 31.73
N LYS A 301 -1.42 -0.90 32.94
CA LYS A 301 -2.00 -1.46 34.17
C LYS A 301 -3.16 -0.64 34.74
N TYR A 302 -3.35 0.61 34.29
CA TYR A 302 -4.40 1.48 34.79
C TYR A 302 -5.62 1.45 33.86
N PRO A 303 -6.83 1.58 34.40
CA PRO A 303 -8.02 1.91 33.63
C PRO A 303 -7.81 3.18 32.78
N PHE A 304 -8.51 3.28 31.66
CA PHE A 304 -8.32 4.33 30.66
C PHE A 304 -8.33 5.76 31.25
N ASP A 305 -9.31 6.06 32.08
CA ASP A 305 -9.47 7.39 32.68
C ASP A 305 -8.33 7.76 33.64
N GLU A 306 -7.85 6.79 34.43
CA GLU A 306 -6.67 6.93 35.27
C GLU A 306 -5.39 7.09 34.46
N ARG A 307 -5.27 6.43 33.30
CA ARG A 307 -4.15 6.66 32.37
C ARG A 307 -4.11 8.12 31.94
N MET A 308 -5.23 8.65 31.47
CA MET A 308 -5.28 10.02 30.96
C MET A 308 -5.00 11.04 32.08
N MET A 309 -5.54 10.86 33.28
CA MET A 309 -5.24 11.75 34.41
C MET A 309 -3.76 11.68 34.84
N LYS A 310 -3.13 10.50 34.77
CA LYS A 310 -1.69 10.38 35.03
C LYS A 310 -0.85 11.11 33.98
N VAL A 311 -1.27 11.07 32.72
CA VAL A 311 -0.60 11.83 31.64
C VAL A 311 -0.73 13.33 31.88
N LEU A 312 -1.92 13.83 32.24
CA LEU A 312 -2.15 15.25 32.53
C LEU A 312 -1.33 15.78 33.73
N LYS A 313 -1.04 14.91 34.70
CA LYS A 313 -0.27 15.25 35.89
C LYS A 313 1.23 15.03 35.75
N ASP A 314 1.72 14.45 34.64
CA ASP A 314 3.16 14.24 34.43
C ASP A 314 3.78 15.53 33.88
N PRO A 315 4.65 16.22 34.65
CA PRO A 315 5.29 17.46 34.20
C PRO A 315 6.25 17.25 33.02
N ARG A 316 6.55 16.00 32.67
CA ARG A 316 7.40 15.65 31.51
C ARG A 316 6.58 15.41 30.24
N SER A 317 5.24 15.40 30.33
CA SER A 317 4.37 15.26 29.17
C SER A 317 4.51 16.47 28.25
N SER A 318 4.59 16.24 26.95
CA SER A 318 4.58 17.34 25.98
C SER A 318 3.20 17.99 25.91
N SER A 319 3.11 19.28 25.52
CA SER A 319 1.83 19.98 25.36
C SER A 319 0.87 19.25 24.41
N LYS A 320 1.38 18.60 23.35
CA LYS A 320 0.56 17.78 22.45
C LYS A 320 -0.04 16.56 23.17
N THR A 321 0.77 15.89 23.99
CA THR A 321 0.34 14.73 24.78
C THR A 321 -0.71 15.12 25.83
N LEU A 322 -0.50 16.27 26.47
CA LEU A 322 -1.43 16.87 27.42
C LEU A 322 -2.78 17.20 26.75
N GLN A 323 -2.77 17.87 25.60
CA GLN A 323 -3.99 18.20 24.85
C GLN A 323 -4.75 16.94 24.39
N GLU A 324 -4.03 15.89 23.96
CA GLU A 324 -4.65 14.63 23.60
C GLU A 324 -5.31 13.95 24.83
N ALA A 325 -4.63 13.92 25.97
CA ALA A 325 -5.18 13.38 27.21
C ALA A 325 -6.41 14.17 27.69
N ALA A 326 -6.36 15.50 27.62
CA ALA A 326 -7.48 16.38 27.94
C ALA A 326 -8.71 16.07 27.08
N ALA A 327 -8.52 16.00 25.75
CA ALA A 327 -9.59 15.68 24.81
C ALA A 327 -10.18 14.28 25.05
N ASN A 328 -9.33 13.30 25.36
CA ASN A 328 -9.74 11.94 25.66
C ASN A 328 -10.60 11.82 26.92
N ILE A 329 -10.30 12.59 27.96
CA ILE A 329 -11.10 12.64 29.20
C ILE A 329 -12.44 13.32 28.94
N ALA A 330 -12.43 14.45 28.21
CA ALA A 330 -13.64 15.18 27.88
C ALA A 330 -14.64 14.34 27.06
N THR A 331 -14.12 13.42 26.23
CA THR A 331 -14.89 12.54 25.33
C THR A 331 -14.88 11.07 25.75
N LEU A 332 -14.68 10.80 27.05
CA LEU A 332 -14.63 9.43 27.56
C LEU A 332 -15.99 8.71 27.34
N GLY A 333 -15.97 7.52 26.76
CA GLY A 333 -17.17 6.75 26.41
C GLY A 333 -17.73 7.06 25.02
N ASP A 334 -17.24 8.08 24.33
CA ASP A 334 -17.52 8.29 22.92
C ASP A 334 -16.73 7.27 22.07
N GLU A 335 -17.15 6.96 20.84
CA GLU A 335 -16.27 6.24 19.91
C GLU A 335 -15.18 7.20 19.40
N ASP A 336 -13.91 6.86 19.60
CA ASP A 336 -12.79 7.57 18.98
C ASP A 336 -11.91 6.56 18.27
N VAL A 337 -11.85 6.71 16.96
CA VAL A 337 -11.16 5.83 16.06
C VAL A 337 -10.01 6.60 15.44
N ARG A 338 -8.80 6.04 15.55
CA ARG A 338 -7.56 6.62 15.03
C ARG A 338 -7.10 5.86 13.81
N GLY A 339 -7.02 6.55 12.67
CA GLY A 339 -6.55 5.98 11.41
C GLY A 339 -5.07 6.23 11.15
N THR A 340 -4.48 5.40 10.31
CA THR A 340 -3.09 5.50 9.86
C THR A 340 -2.95 6.11 8.46
N THR A 341 -4.03 6.64 7.90
CA THR A 341 -4.08 7.37 6.63
C THR A 341 -4.87 8.68 6.82
N ALA A 342 -4.70 9.64 5.92
CA ALA A 342 -5.32 10.96 6.07
C ALA A 342 -6.85 10.85 6.14
N TRP A 343 -7.48 11.57 7.08
CA TRP A 343 -8.94 11.57 7.29
C TRP A 343 -9.59 10.21 7.59
N ALA A 344 -8.80 9.20 7.96
CA ALA A 344 -9.32 7.90 8.40
C ALA A 344 -9.70 7.86 9.90
N SER A 345 -9.43 8.95 10.64
CA SER A 345 -9.86 9.07 12.03
C SER A 345 -11.29 9.58 12.11
N ARG A 346 -12.05 9.07 13.09
CA ARG A 346 -13.41 9.54 13.38
C ARG A 346 -13.52 9.84 14.86
N LYS A 347 -14.01 11.04 15.17
CA LYS A 347 -14.52 11.38 16.50
C LYS A 347 -16.03 11.18 16.48
N ALA A 348 -16.57 10.44 17.44
CA ALA A 348 -18.02 10.40 17.63
C ALA A 348 -18.56 11.78 18.00
N ARG A 349 -19.88 11.92 17.92
CA ARG A 349 -20.58 13.09 18.44
C ARG A 349 -20.29 13.19 19.93
N THR A 350 -19.73 14.32 20.33
CA THR A 350 -19.48 14.64 21.72
C THR A 350 -20.77 14.50 22.50
N ARG A 351 -20.74 13.72 23.58
CA ARG A 351 -21.84 13.69 24.55
C ARG A 351 -22.20 15.12 24.99
N GLN A 352 -23.49 15.42 25.07
CA GLN A 352 -23.95 16.65 25.73
C GLN A 352 -23.95 16.46 27.25
N GLY A 353 -23.26 17.36 27.96
CA GLY A 353 -23.19 17.36 29.43
C GLY A 353 -21.92 16.72 30.01
N PRO A 354 -21.69 16.89 31.33
CA PRO A 354 -20.49 16.43 32.00
C PRO A 354 -20.37 14.91 31.98
N ASN A 355 -19.14 14.42 31.81
CA ASN A 355 -18.85 13.00 31.80
C ASN A 355 -18.84 12.43 33.23
N PRO A 356 -19.75 11.52 33.61
CA PRO A 356 -19.83 11.05 35.00
C PRO A 356 -18.57 10.29 35.44
N ALA A 357 -17.83 9.67 34.52
CA ALA A 357 -16.61 8.91 34.85
C ALA A 357 -15.47 9.80 35.36
N ILE A 358 -15.51 11.13 35.10
CA ILE A 358 -14.48 12.07 35.54
C ILE A 358 -14.78 12.65 36.93
N ALA A 359 -16.01 12.47 37.44
CA ALA A 359 -16.43 12.99 38.74
C ALA A 359 -15.65 12.38 39.93
N LYS A 360 -14.96 11.24 39.70
CA LYS A 360 -14.09 10.62 40.70
C LYS A 360 -12.81 11.42 40.96
N PHE A 361 -12.40 12.28 40.04
CA PHE A 361 -11.19 13.09 40.20
C PHE A 361 -11.52 14.42 40.88
N LYS A 362 -11.02 14.61 42.11
CA LYS A 362 -11.30 15.79 42.94
C LYS A 362 -10.08 16.64 43.25
N ASP A 363 -8.87 16.13 43.02
CA ASP A 363 -7.62 16.81 43.39
C ASP A 363 -6.44 16.43 42.45
N PRO A 364 -6.10 17.30 41.48
CA PRO A 364 -7.02 18.24 40.85
C PRO A 364 -8.22 17.51 40.22
N THR A 365 -9.32 18.22 40.08
CA THR A 365 -10.41 17.86 39.18
C THR A 365 -9.91 17.72 37.74
N SER A 366 -10.66 17.02 36.89
CA SER A 366 -10.29 16.94 35.47
C SER A 366 -10.26 18.31 34.79
N ALA A 367 -11.12 19.26 35.19
CA ALA A 367 -11.10 20.62 34.64
C ALA A 367 -9.82 21.38 35.03
N GLU A 368 -9.43 21.33 36.32
CA GLU A 368 -8.20 21.95 36.80
C GLU A 368 -6.96 21.32 36.16
N ALA A 369 -6.93 19.99 36.02
CA ALA A 369 -5.83 19.29 35.36
C ALA A 369 -5.71 19.65 33.86
N ILE A 370 -6.84 19.90 33.19
CA ILE A 370 -6.85 20.35 31.79
C ILE A 370 -6.36 21.79 31.69
N LEU A 371 -6.85 22.69 32.56
CA LEU A 371 -6.43 24.10 32.59
C LEU A 371 -4.93 24.23 32.86
N ALA A 372 -4.43 23.54 33.89
CA ALA A 372 -3.00 23.53 34.23
C ALA A 372 -2.11 22.94 33.12
N ALA A 373 -2.68 22.17 32.20
CA ALA A 373 -1.97 21.58 31.08
C ALA A 373 -2.01 22.44 29.79
N MET A 374 -2.80 23.53 29.81
CA MET A 374 -2.93 24.50 28.73
C MET A 374 -2.13 25.79 28.98
N ASP A 375 -1.80 26.08 30.25
CA ASP A 375 -0.82 27.09 30.67
C ASP A 375 0.62 26.60 30.38
#